data_AF-A0AAW3KHH8-F1
#
_entry.id   AF-A0AAW3KHH8-F1
#
_cell.length_a   1.000
_cell.length_b   1.000
_cell.length_c   1.000
_cell.angle_alpha   90.00
_cell.angle_beta   90.00
_cell.angle_gamma   90.00
#
_symmetry.space_group_name_H-M   'P 1'
#
loop_
_entity.id
_entity.type
_entity.pdbx_description
1 polymer ?
#
loop_
_entity_poly.entity_id
_entity_poly.type
_entity_poly.pdbx_seq_one_letter_code
_entity_poly.pdbx_strand_id
1 'polypeptide(L)'
;MLRTFPIAALALTLMACTSQPPQTDATQADAAPPGAANARIIACAPSQLALTLDSAGGRFNGMSHSGTMLVLRNTGAAACTIPARPLPSFADSGGQTLNIVAQTPTGPDAASHSPITLAPGAVVTSDMRWVSGDVYDNGHCEAPARLTLALGQQRISAAFTGRLCGAGGQPSAYALSPFTPVAAPLSTMAKPMAYACDDGRTVQAVYPDTDTATLTFDDRTHHLHIAVSASGARYVDDHWQWWSKGMHQAWLAPLQPGETIASASGVACAMP
;
A
#
# COMPACT_ATOMS: atom_id res chain seq x y z
N MET A 1 76.11 47.91 -24.51
CA MET A 1 75.47 48.90 -25.41
C MET A 1 74.26 49.45 -24.66
N LEU A 2 74.45 50.54 -23.90
CA LEU A 2 73.98 51.91 -24.22
C LEU A 2 72.53 51.91 -24.75
N ARG A 3 71.56 52.21 -23.87
CA ARG A 3 70.85 53.51 -23.76
C ARG A 3 70.03 53.85 -25.01
N THR A 4 68.78 54.28 -24.82
CA THR A 4 68.24 55.61 -25.21
C THR A 4 66.70 55.53 -25.31
N PHE A 5 65.99 56.25 -24.44
CA PHE A 5 64.58 56.66 -24.58
C PHE A 5 64.47 57.73 -25.69
N PRO A 6 63.35 57.90 -26.44
CA PRO A 6 62.33 58.87 -25.99
C PRO A 6 60.87 58.78 -26.56
N ILE A 7 59.92 59.23 -25.73
CA ILE A 7 58.90 60.29 -25.94
C ILE A 7 57.71 60.09 -26.93
N ALA A 8 56.52 60.39 -26.35
CA ALA A 8 55.27 60.98 -26.90
C ALA A 8 54.25 60.07 -27.59
N ALA A 9 53.03 59.99 -27.03
CA ALA A 9 52.02 61.01 -27.26
C ALA A 9 50.87 60.90 -26.26
N LEU A 10 50.46 62.05 -25.73
CA LEU A 10 49.23 62.28 -24.97
C LEU A 10 48.00 61.92 -25.83
N ALA A 11 47.11 61.10 -25.30
CA ALA A 11 45.70 61.12 -25.66
C ALA A 11 44.89 61.32 -24.38
N LEU A 12 44.32 62.52 -24.28
CA LEU A 12 43.42 62.97 -23.23
C LEU A 12 42.05 62.31 -23.48
N THR A 13 41.65 61.34 -22.66
CA THR A 13 40.26 60.88 -22.62
C THR A 13 39.64 61.24 -21.27
N LEU A 14 38.55 62.00 -21.37
CA LEU A 14 37.82 62.56 -20.25
C LEU A 14 37.27 61.46 -19.33
N MET A 15 37.39 61.75 -18.03
CA MET A 15 36.74 61.11 -16.90
C MET A 15 35.24 60.88 -17.14
N ALA A 16 34.81 59.61 -17.04
CA ALA A 16 33.50 59.27 -16.52
C ALA A 16 33.71 58.56 -15.18
N CYS A 17 33.41 59.26 -14.09
CA CYS A 17 33.43 58.69 -12.74
C CYS A 17 32.23 57.74 -12.58
N THR A 18 32.45 56.43 -12.76
CA THR A 18 31.57 55.41 -12.16
C THR A 18 32.21 54.97 -10.86
N SER A 19 31.69 55.50 -9.76
CA SER A 19 32.01 55.07 -8.40
C SER A 19 31.49 53.66 -8.16
N GLN A 20 32.38 52.67 -8.21
CA GLN A 20 32.12 51.29 -7.80
C GLN A 20 32.30 51.19 -6.26
N PRO A 21 31.29 50.76 -5.49
CA PRO A 21 31.47 50.45 -4.07
C PRO A 21 32.31 49.16 -3.90
N PRO A 22 33.00 49.01 -2.76
CA PRO A 22 33.93 47.91 -2.51
C PRO A 22 33.17 46.59 -2.35
N GLN A 23 33.67 45.55 -3.02
CA GLN A 23 33.30 44.18 -2.72
C GLN A 23 33.93 43.78 -1.38
N THR A 24 33.08 43.43 -0.41
CA THR A 24 33.45 42.65 0.76
C THR A 24 32.63 41.37 0.75
N ASP A 25 33.36 40.26 0.81
CA ASP A 25 32.88 38.88 0.91
C ASP A 25 31.69 38.71 1.85
N ALA A 26 30.62 38.13 1.31
CA ALA A 26 29.77 37.22 2.07
C ALA A 26 29.55 35.99 1.19
N THR A 27 30.22 34.91 1.57
CA THR A 27 29.99 33.56 1.10
C THR A 27 28.55 33.17 1.39
N GLN A 28 27.65 33.41 0.46
CA GLN A 28 26.31 32.84 0.49
C GLN A 28 26.26 31.77 -0.59
N ALA A 29 26.64 30.56 -0.17
CA ALA A 29 26.24 29.36 -0.87
C ALA A 29 24.70 29.33 -0.81
N ASP A 30 24.07 29.74 -1.90
CA ASP A 30 22.71 29.35 -2.21
C ASP A 30 22.71 27.84 -2.41
N ALA A 31 22.59 27.12 -1.30
CA ALA A 31 22.12 25.76 -1.31
C ALA A 31 20.72 25.80 -1.88
N ALA A 32 20.60 25.45 -3.16
CA ALA A 32 19.34 25.01 -3.73
C ALA A 32 18.67 24.05 -2.73
N PRO A 33 17.34 24.12 -2.52
CA PRO A 33 16.64 23.14 -1.71
C PRO A 33 17.06 21.77 -2.25
N PRO A 34 17.42 20.79 -1.39
CA PRO A 34 17.76 19.47 -1.88
C PRO A 34 16.58 19.01 -2.73
N GLY A 35 16.84 18.94 -4.05
CA GLY A 35 15.85 18.45 -5.00
C GLY A 35 15.34 17.15 -4.44
N ALA A 36 14.02 17.01 -4.37
CA ALA A 36 13.39 15.74 -4.06
C ALA A 36 14.04 14.70 -4.97
N ALA A 37 14.99 13.95 -4.40
CA ALA A 37 15.61 12.85 -5.10
C ALA A 37 14.44 11.98 -5.52
N ASN A 38 14.30 11.74 -6.82
CA ASN A 38 13.31 10.81 -7.34
C ASN A 38 13.57 9.45 -6.68
N ALA A 39 12.93 9.23 -5.52
CA ALA A 39 13.06 8.03 -4.75
C ALA A 39 12.48 6.94 -5.64
N ARG A 40 13.37 6.10 -6.20
CA ARG A 40 12.93 4.97 -7.01
C ARG A 40 12.13 4.06 -6.10
N ILE A 41 10.84 3.90 -6.39
CA ILE A 41 9.99 2.95 -5.69
C ILE A 41 10.53 1.55 -5.99
N ILE A 42 11.06 0.89 -4.97
CA ILE A 42 11.65 -0.45 -5.08
C ILE A 42 10.57 -1.52 -5.18
N ALA A 43 10.96 -2.73 -5.60
CA ALA A 43 10.07 -3.88 -5.52
C ALA A 43 9.72 -4.20 -4.06
N CYS A 44 8.49 -4.64 -3.82
CA CYS A 44 8.05 -4.99 -2.46
C CYS A 44 8.87 -6.16 -1.89
N ALA A 45 9.33 -6.01 -0.64
CA ALA A 45 9.90 -7.13 0.10
C ALA A 45 8.78 -8.06 0.61
N PRO A 46 8.99 -9.39 0.67
CA PRO A 46 8.00 -10.33 1.18
C PRO A 46 7.52 -10.01 2.59
N SER A 47 8.41 -9.50 3.44
CA SER A 47 8.09 -9.11 4.82
C SER A 47 7.16 -7.88 4.91
N GLN A 48 7.02 -7.12 3.83
CA GLN A 48 6.13 -5.96 3.73
C GLN A 48 4.77 -6.34 3.12
N LEU A 49 4.56 -7.61 2.79
CA LEU A 49 3.37 -8.06 2.10
C LEU A 49 2.65 -9.14 2.90
N ALA A 50 1.33 -9.06 2.90
CA ALA A 50 0.46 -10.14 3.31
C ALA A 50 -0.28 -10.67 2.08
N LEU A 51 -0.10 -11.96 1.79
CA LEU A 51 -0.87 -12.69 0.78
C LEU A 51 -1.92 -13.56 1.47
N THR A 52 -3.19 -13.34 1.15
CA THR A 52 -4.30 -14.21 1.57
C THR A 52 -5.09 -14.71 0.36
N LEU A 53 -5.79 -15.82 0.57
CA LEU A 53 -6.68 -16.42 -0.41
C LEU A 53 -8.10 -16.29 0.13
N ASP A 54 -8.95 -15.55 -0.58
CA ASP A 54 -10.36 -15.36 -0.23
C ASP A 54 -11.23 -16.21 -1.16
N SER A 55 -12.18 -16.95 -0.59
CA SER A 55 -13.15 -17.72 -1.39
C SER A 55 -14.19 -16.80 -2.05
N ALA A 56 -14.30 -15.55 -1.60
CA ALA A 56 -15.28 -14.57 -2.00
C ALA A 56 -16.70 -15.17 -2.01
N GLY A 57 -17.03 -15.90 -0.94
CA GLY A 57 -18.32 -16.57 -0.78
C GLY A 57 -18.57 -17.70 -1.79
N GLY A 58 -17.53 -18.22 -2.44
CA GLY A 58 -17.65 -19.24 -3.48
C GLY A 58 -18.10 -18.68 -4.83
N ARG A 59 -17.99 -17.37 -5.09
CA ARG A 59 -18.40 -16.74 -6.38
C ARG A 59 -17.77 -17.36 -7.62
N PHE A 60 -16.66 -18.08 -7.44
CA PHE A 60 -15.94 -18.72 -8.51
C PHE A 60 -16.44 -20.14 -8.83
N ASN A 61 -17.24 -20.72 -7.95
CA ASN A 61 -17.63 -22.12 -8.02
C ASN A 61 -18.81 -22.29 -8.98
N GLY A 62 -18.76 -23.33 -9.81
CA GLY A 62 -19.83 -23.67 -10.74
C GLY A 62 -19.34 -24.55 -11.88
N MET A 63 -20.21 -25.44 -12.41
CA MET A 63 -19.90 -26.36 -13.53
C MET A 63 -18.48 -26.96 -13.44
N SER A 64 -18.20 -27.71 -12.39
CA SER A 64 -16.90 -28.36 -12.13
C SER A 64 -15.69 -27.42 -11.98
N HIS A 65 -15.88 -26.11 -11.98
CA HIS A 65 -14.85 -25.12 -11.69
C HIS A 65 -14.89 -24.69 -10.22
N SER A 66 -13.71 -24.32 -9.72
CA SER A 66 -13.52 -23.60 -8.47
C SER A 66 -12.63 -22.38 -8.70
N GLY A 67 -12.50 -21.53 -7.69
CA GLY A 67 -11.58 -20.41 -7.73
C GLY A 67 -11.34 -19.77 -6.38
N THR A 68 -10.42 -18.82 -6.35
CA THR A 68 -10.13 -17.97 -5.20
C THR A 68 -9.67 -16.60 -5.68
N MET A 69 -9.88 -15.58 -4.86
CA MET A 69 -9.31 -14.25 -5.03
C MET A 69 -7.99 -14.21 -4.27
N LEU A 70 -6.90 -13.96 -5.00
CA LEU A 70 -5.62 -13.61 -4.40
C LEU A 70 -5.73 -12.18 -3.87
N VAL A 71 -5.47 -11.98 -2.58
CA VAL A 71 -5.49 -10.66 -1.94
C VAL A 71 -4.08 -10.36 -1.47
N LEU A 72 -3.47 -9.31 -2.02
CA LEU A 72 -2.13 -8.89 -1.63
C LEU A 72 -2.21 -7.48 -1.02
N ARG A 73 -1.75 -7.34 0.22
CA ARG A 73 -1.72 -6.08 0.96
C ARG A 73 -0.30 -5.66 1.27
N ASN A 74 0.03 -4.39 1.06
CA ASN A 74 1.25 -3.80 1.62
C ASN A 74 1.04 -3.48 3.11
N THR A 75 1.70 -4.24 3.98
CA THR A 75 1.69 -4.05 5.44
C THR A 75 2.89 -3.23 5.93
N GLY A 76 3.83 -2.90 5.04
CA GLY A 76 4.98 -2.06 5.35
C GLY A 76 4.64 -0.57 5.39
N ALA A 77 5.57 0.22 5.95
CA ALA A 77 5.44 1.67 6.06
C ALA A 77 5.86 2.45 4.79
N ALA A 78 6.40 1.77 3.78
CA ALA A 78 6.89 2.40 2.55
C ALA A 78 6.13 1.90 1.32
N ALA A 79 5.97 2.78 0.33
CA ALA A 79 5.44 2.38 -0.96
C ALA A 79 6.43 1.48 -1.71
N CYS A 80 5.91 0.51 -2.46
CA CYS A 80 6.72 -0.44 -3.21
C CYS A 80 5.99 -0.88 -4.50
N THR A 81 6.67 -1.58 -5.39
CA THR A 81 6.09 -2.07 -6.66
C THR A 81 5.97 -3.60 -6.72
N ILE A 82 4.95 -4.07 -7.41
CA ILE A 82 4.75 -5.48 -7.78
C ILE A 82 4.51 -5.62 -9.29
N PRO A 83 4.79 -6.78 -9.90
CA PRO A 83 4.28 -7.07 -11.24
C PRO A 83 2.74 -6.99 -11.28
N ALA A 84 2.14 -6.54 -12.38
CA ALA A 84 0.68 -6.57 -12.53
C ALA A 84 0.11 -7.99 -12.61
N ARG A 85 0.93 -8.99 -12.94
CA ARG A 85 0.49 -10.38 -13.11
C ARG A 85 1.60 -11.38 -12.71
N PRO A 86 1.97 -11.45 -11.42
CA PRO A 86 2.91 -12.46 -10.94
C PRO A 86 2.22 -13.83 -10.99
N LEU A 87 2.79 -14.76 -11.77
CA LEU A 87 2.17 -16.08 -11.97
C LEU A 87 2.36 -16.97 -10.72
N PRO A 88 1.29 -17.57 -10.19
CA PRO A 88 1.36 -18.63 -9.20
C PRO A 88 2.20 -19.83 -9.63
N SER A 89 2.97 -20.35 -8.69
CA SER A 89 3.54 -21.70 -8.74
C SER A 89 3.01 -22.51 -7.57
N PHE A 90 2.89 -23.82 -7.76
CA PHE A 90 2.23 -24.71 -6.81
C PHE A 90 3.18 -25.79 -6.33
N ALA A 91 3.08 -26.12 -5.05
CA ALA A 91 3.82 -27.24 -4.46
C ALA A 91 2.89 -28.12 -3.63
N ASP A 92 3.20 -29.41 -3.57
CA ASP A 92 2.53 -30.37 -2.70
C ASP A 92 2.95 -30.19 -1.22
N SER A 93 2.47 -31.06 -0.34
CA SER A 93 2.80 -31.05 1.09
C SER A 93 4.27 -31.39 1.38
N GLY A 94 4.96 -32.06 0.46
CA GLY A 94 6.40 -32.34 0.52
C GLY A 94 7.27 -31.19 0.00
N GLY A 95 6.66 -30.14 -0.56
CA GLY A 95 7.35 -29.00 -1.17
C GLY A 95 7.80 -29.25 -2.61
N GLN A 96 7.41 -30.37 -3.23
CA GLN A 96 7.70 -30.66 -4.62
C GLN A 96 6.82 -29.77 -5.51
N THR A 97 7.44 -29.09 -6.48
CA THR A 97 6.71 -28.27 -7.46
C THR A 97 5.84 -29.17 -8.33
N LEU A 98 4.57 -28.78 -8.47
CA LEU A 98 3.57 -29.44 -9.31
C LEU A 98 3.54 -28.80 -10.69
N ASN A 99 3.29 -29.62 -11.72
CA ASN A 99 3.17 -29.16 -13.10
C ASN A 99 1.79 -28.56 -13.38
N ILE A 100 1.54 -27.39 -12.81
CA ILE A 100 0.32 -26.62 -12.96
C ILE A 100 0.66 -25.32 -13.69
N VAL A 101 -0.03 -25.02 -14.79
CA VAL A 101 0.34 -23.93 -15.70
C VAL A 101 -0.73 -22.84 -15.81
N ALA A 102 -0.29 -21.60 -16.01
CA ALA A 102 -1.20 -20.50 -16.31
C ALA A 102 -1.78 -20.68 -17.73
N GLN A 103 -3.08 -20.49 -17.87
CA GLN A 103 -3.72 -20.36 -19.17
C GLN A 103 -3.30 -19.03 -19.82
N THR A 104 -3.11 -19.05 -21.13
CA THR A 104 -2.86 -17.83 -21.90
C THR A 104 -4.08 -16.90 -21.77
N PRO A 105 -3.91 -15.67 -21.27
CA PRO A 105 -5.02 -14.73 -21.16
C PRO A 105 -5.56 -14.40 -22.55
N THR A 106 -6.89 -14.31 -22.67
CA THR A 106 -7.56 -13.85 -23.89
C THR A 106 -8.20 -12.48 -23.65
N GLY A 107 -8.26 -11.64 -24.67
CA GLY A 107 -8.90 -10.33 -24.58
C GLY A 107 -8.14 -9.29 -23.74
N PRO A 108 -8.84 -8.36 -23.04
CA PRO A 108 -8.23 -7.23 -22.32
C PRO A 108 -7.20 -7.64 -21.25
N ASP A 109 -7.36 -8.84 -20.70
CA ASP A 109 -6.50 -9.41 -19.66
C ASP A 109 -5.07 -9.72 -20.13
N ALA A 110 -4.85 -9.80 -21.45
CA ALA A 110 -3.55 -10.04 -22.05
C ALA A 110 -2.64 -8.80 -22.07
N ALA A 111 -3.20 -7.59 -21.89
CA ALA A 111 -2.48 -6.34 -22.13
C ALA A 111 -1.76 -5.75 -20.90
N SER A 112 -1.99 -6.29 -19.69
CA SER A 112 -1.46 -5.71 -18.45
C SER A 112 0.01 -6.07 -18.20
N HIS A 113 0.91 -5.11 -18.44
CA HIS A 113 2.37 -5.31 -18.30
C HIS A 113 3.04 -4.36 -17.30
N SER A 114 2.42 -3.23 -16.98
CA SER A 114 3.04 -2.22 -16.12
C SER A 114 3.04 -2.64 -14.64
N PRO A 115 4.14 -2.46 -13.90
CA PRO A 115 4.14 -2.68 -12.46
C PRO A 115 3.11 -1.81 -11.74
N ILE A 116 2.55 -2.34 -10.65
CA ILE A 116 1.59 -1.64 -9.79
C ILE A 116 2.36 -1.10 -8.59
N THR A 117 2.17 0.18 -8.29
CA THR A 117 2.68 0.80 -7.05
C THR A 117 1.67 0.60 -5.92
N LEU A 118 2.10 -0.02 -4.83
CA LEU A 118 1.33 -0.20 -3.60
C LEU A 118 1.79 0.80 -2.55
N ALA A 119 0.93 1.75 -2.19
CA ALA A 119 1.12 2.57 -1.00
C ALA A 119 1.03 1.71 0.29
N PRO A 120 1.53 2.18 1.44
CA PRO A 120 1.28 1.54 2.72
C PRO A 120 -0.21 1.28 2.95
N GLY A 121 -0.57 0.06 3.35
CA GLY A 121 -1.95 -0.36 3.56
C GLY A 121 -2.74 -0.69 2.30
N ALA A 122 -2.25 -0.35 1.10
CA ALA A 122 -2.95 -0.59 -0.16
C ALA A 122 -3.14 -2.09 -0.43
N VAL A 123 -4.27 -2.42 -1.05
CA VAL A 123 -4.67 -3.79 -1.39
C VAL A 123 -4.84 -3.90 -2.90
N VAL A 124 -4.36 -4.99 -3.47
CA VAL A 124 -4.70 -5.42 -4.83
C VAL A 124 -5.32 -6.81 -4.78
N THR A 125 -6.19 -7.10 -5.74
CA THR A 125 -6.80 -8.42 -5.89
C THR A 125 -6.62 -8.97 -7.29
N SER A 126 -6.56 -10.30 -7.40
CA SER A 126 -6.53 -11.02 -8.68
C SER A 126 -7.39 -12.27 -8.55
N ASP A 127 -8.23 -12.52 -9.55
CA ASP A 127 -9.09 -13.69 -9.59
C ASP A 127 -8.34 -14.86 -10.21
N MET A 128 -8.34 -15.99 -9.52
CA MET A 128 -7.77 -17.25 -10.00
C MET A 128 -8.86 -18.32 -10.10
N ARG A 129 -8.98 -18.97 -11.24
CA ARG A 129 -10.00 -20.00 -11.51
C ARG A 129 -9.39 -21.23 -12.15
N TRP A 130 -9.94 -22.41 -11.86
CA TRP A 130 -9.47 -23.69 -12.40
C TRP A 130 -10.61 -24.71 -12.46
N VAL A 131 -10.36 -25.84 -13.13
CA VAL A 131 -11.27 -26.99 -13.11
C VAL A 131 -10.94 -27.84 -11.88
N SER A 132 -11.94 -28.10 -11.04
CA SER A 132 -11.81 -28.83 -9.77
C SER A 132 -12.48 -30.21 -9.75
N GLY A 133 -13.32 -30.48 -10.75
CA GLY A 133 -13.93 -31.78 -10.98
C GLY A 133 -13.10 -32.60 -11.97
N ASP A 134 -13.02 -33.90 -11.73
CA ASP A 134 -12.47 -34.85 -12.70
C ASP A 134 -13.52 -35.10 -13.80
N VAL A 135 -13.53 -34.21 -14.79
CA VAL A 135 -14.51 -34.19 -15.88
C VAL A 135 -13.91 -34.56 -17.24
N TYR A 136 -12.63 -34.90 -17.26
CA TYR A 136 -11.90 -35.21 -18.49
C TYR A 136 -11.74 -36.71 -18.64
N ASP A 137 -11.81 -37.21 -19.87
CA ASP A 137 -11.43 -38.58 -20.17
C ASP A 137 -9.94 -38.77 -19.88
N ASN A 138 -9.61 -39.81 -19.10
CA ASN A 138 -8.26 -40.03 -18.56
C ASN A 138 -7.71 -38.81 -17.79
N GLY A 139 -8.60 -38.09 -17.10
CA GLY A 139 -8.25 -36.95 -16.28
C GLY A 139 -7.29 -37.30 -15.14
N HIS A 140 -6.68 -36.26 -14.59
CA HIS A 140 -5.90 -36.33 -13.35
C HIS A 140 -6.21 -35.08 -12.53
N CYS A 141 -5.95 -35.17 -11.22
CA CYS A 141 -6.07 -34.03 -10.35
C CYS A 141 -4.85 -33.92 -9.42
N GLU A 142 -4.39 -32.70 -9.18
CA GLU A 142 -3.40 -32.40 -8.15
C GLU A 142 -4.05 -31.74 -6.92
N ALA A 143 -3.42 -31.94 -5.77
CA ALA A 143 -3.78 -31.32 -4.49
C ALA A 143 -2.59 -30.52 -3.93
N PRO A 144 -2.31 -29.32 -4.47
CA PRO A 144 -1.26 -28.47 -3.90
C PRO A 144 -1.57 -28.11 -2.46
N ALA A 145 -0.53 -28.03 -1.64
CA ALA A 145 -0.60 -27.51 -0.28
C ALA A 145 -0.15 -26.04 -0.19
N ARG A 146 0.56 -25.54 -1.20
CA ARG A 146 1.13 -24.20 -1.20
C ARG A 146 1.05 -23.55 -2.57
N LEU A 147 0.65 -22.27 -2.57
CA LEU A 147 0.75 -21.36 -3.71
C LEU A 147 1.88 -20.37 -3.44
N THR A 148 2.70 -20.05 -4.45
CA THR A 148 3.79 -19.09 -4.36
C THR A 148 3.74 -18.10 -5.53
N LEU A 149 3.73 -16.81 -5.23
CA LEU A 149 3.84 -15.72 -6.20
C LEU A 149 5.29 -15.25 -6.31
N ALA A 150 5.79 -15.07 -7.52
CA ALA A 150 7.08 -14.45 -7.79
C ALA A 150 6.92 -12.94 -8.03
N LEU A 151 7.46 -12.12 -7.13
CA LEU A 151 7.39 -10.66 -7.16
C LEU A 151 8.76 -10.10 -7.57
N GLY A 152 9.16 -10.36 -8.82
CA GLY A 152 10.52 -10.13 -9.27
C GLY A 152 11.47 -11.18 -8.71
N GLN A 153 12.52 -10.76 -7.99
CA GLN A 153 13.47 -11.69 -7.34
C GLN A 153 12.94 -12.28 -6.03
N GLN A 154 11.86 -11.73 -5.51
CA GLN A 154 11.27 -12.10 -4.23
C GLN A 154 10.12 -13.09 -4.43
N ARG A 155 9.78 -13.86 -3.40
CA ARG A 155 8.64 -14.79 -3.41
C ARG A 155 7.82 -14.65 -2.14
N ILE A 156 6.50 -14.76 -2.27
CA ILE A 156 5.57 -14.85 -1.15
C ILE A 156 4.66 -16.05 -1.35
N SER A 157 4.33 -16.75 -0.27
CA SER A 157 3.54 -17.98 -0.32
C SER A 157 2.33 -17.90 0.61
N ALA A 158 1.29 -18.64 0.24
CA ALA A 158 0.13 -18.90 1.08
C ALA A 158 -0.18 -20.41 1.07
N ALA A 159 -0.80 -20.89 2.14
CA ALA A 159 -1.39 -22.23 2.14
C ALA A 159 -2.48 -22.31 1.06
N PHE A 160 -2.55 -23.44 0.36
CA PHE A 160 -3.51 -23.67 -0.70
C PHE A 160 -4.25 -24.99 -0.44
N THR A 161 -5.55 -25.00 -0.68
CA THR A 161 -6.42 -26.17 -0.43
C THR A 161 -7.31 -26.52 -1.62
N GLY A 162 -7.07 -25.90 -2.77
CA GLY A 162 -7.80 -26.22 -3.99
C GLY A 162 -7.34 -27.56 -4.57
N ARG A 163 -8.25 -28.22 -5.29
CA ARG A 163 -7.94 -29.36 -6.17
C ARG A 163 -8.03 -28.88 -7.60
N LEU A 164 -6.97 -29.06 -8.37
CA LEU A 164 -6.93 -28.73 -9.79
C LEU A 164 -6.97 -30.01 -10.59
N CYS A 165 -7.71 -30.03 -11.69
CA CYS A 165 -7.85 -31.18 -12.55
C CYS A 165 -7.62 -30.79 -14.01
N GLY A 166 -7.01 -31.71 -14.77
CA GLY A 166 -6.64 -31.53 -16.16
C GLY A 166 -6.84 -32.80 -16.97
N ALA A 167 -6.89 -32.65 -18.30
CA ALA A 167 -7.00 -33.79 -19.21
C ALA A 167 -5.72 -34.64 -19.20
N GLY A 168 -5.85 -35.94 -19.47
CA GLY A 168 -4.72 -36.86 -19.55
C GLY A 168 -3.66 -36.38 -20.54
N GLY A 169 -2.39 -36.42 -20.12
CA GLY A 169 -1.24 -36.01 -20.95
C GLY A 169 -1.08 -34.50 -21.12
N GLN A 170 -1.90 -33.67 -20.45
CA GLN A 170 -1.74 -32.22 -20.37
C GLN A 170 -1.51 -31.83 -18.90
N PRO A 171 -0.86 -30.69 -18.60
CA PRO A 171 -0.84 -30.16 -17.24
C PRO A 171 -2.24 -29.66 -16.83
N SER A 172 -2.57 -29.74 -15.54
CA SER A 172 -3.66 -28.91 -15.02
C SER A 172 -3.36 -27.43 -15.21
N ALA A 173 -4.41 -26.65 -15.39
CA ALA A 173 -4.27 -25.23 -15.70
C ALA A 173 -5.19 -24.34 -14.87
N TYR A 174 -4.79 -23.09 -14.72
CA TYR A 174 -5.59 -22.04 -14.08
C TYR A 174 -5.65 -20.78 -14.92
N ALA A 175 -6.80 -20.11 -14.92
CA ALA A 175 -6.93 -18.74 -15.39
C ALA A 175 -6.58 -17.77 -14.25
N LEU A 176 -5.96 -16.66 -14.59
CA LEU A 176 -5.62 -15.58 -13.66
C LEU A 176 -6.04 -14.25 -14.29
N SER A 177 -6.64 -13.33 -13.53
CA SER A 177 -6.80 -11.94 -13.95
C SER A 177 -5.54 -11.13 -13.61
N PRO A 178 -5.27 -9.98 -14.25
CA PRO A 178 -4.28 -9.05 -13.72
C PRO A 178 -4.68 -8.63 -12.29
N PHE A 179 -3.70 -8.30 -11.46
CA PHE A 179 -3.97 -7.62 -10.20
C PHE A 179 -4.58 -6.26 -10.49
N THR A 180 -5.67 -5.96 -9.81
CA THR A 180 -6.29 -4.64 -9.82
C THR A 180 -6.19 -4.03 -8.43
N PRO A 181 -5.86 -2.74 -8.31
CA PRO A 181 -6.01 -2.03 -7.05
C PRO A 181 -7.45 -2.19 -6.59
N VAL A 182 -7.63 -2.72 -5.38
CA VAL A 182 -8.88 -2.49 -4.68
C VAL A 182 -8.88 -1.00 -4.44
N ALA A 183 -9.83 -0.31 -5.04
CA ALA A 183 -10.07 1.08 -4.70
C ALA A 183 -10.17 1.08 -3.18
N ALA A 184 -9.21 1.73 -2.50
CA ALA A 184 -9.45 2.14 -1.14
C ALA A 184 -10.86 2.76 -1.15
N PRO A 185 -11.74 2.41 -0.19
CA PRO A 185 -13.05 3.05 -0.14
C PRO A 185 -12.79 4.53 -0.37
N LEU A 186 -13.44 5.10 -1.40
CA LEU A 186 -13.17 6.47 -1.81
C LEU A 186 -13.19 7.27 -0.52
N SER A 187 -12.01 7.70 -0.07
CA SER A 187 -11.89 8.66 0.99
C SER A 187 -12.46 9.89 0.35
N THR A 188 -13.78 10.01 0.46
CA THR A 188 -14.56 11.07 -0.11
C THR A 188 -14.34 12.22 0.83
N MET A 189 -13.11 12.74 0.84
CA MET A 189 -12.70 13.87 1.67
C MET A 189 -13.36 13.86 3.05
N ALA A 190 -13.14 12.80 3.85
CA ALA A 190 -13.45 12.89 5.26
C ALA A 190 -12.44 13.89 5.84
N LYS A 191 -12.80 15.18 5.75
CA LYS A 191 -12.01 16.28 6.28
C LYS A 191 -11.70 15.94 7.73
N PRO A 192 -10.43 15.97 8.16
CA PRO A 192 -10.10 15.74 9.55
C PRO A 192 -10.92 16.65 10.44
N MET A 193 -11.66 16.02 11.34
CA MET A 193 -12.47 16.69 12.34
C MET A 193 -11.62 16.82 13.59
N ALA A 194 -11.33 18.05 13.99
CA ALA A 194 -10.60 18.32 15.20
C ALA A 194 -11.56 18.34 16.40
N TYR A 195 -11.24 17.55 17.42
CA TYR A 195 -11.90 17.55 18.71
C TYR A 195 -10.92 18.02 19.78
N ALA A 196 -11.33 18.97 20.61
CA ALA A 196 -10.63 19.33 21.83
C ALA A 196 -11.11 18.42 22.96
N CYS A 197 -10.19 17.75 23.64
CA CYS A 197 -10.47 16.88 24.77
C CYS A 197 -10.26 17.61 26.11
N ASP A 198 -10.97 17.18 27.14
CA ASP A 198 -10.93 17.78 28.48
C ASP A 198 -9.53 17.75 29.13
N ASP A 199 -8.68 16.83 28.71
CA ASP A 199 -7.29 16.72 29.17
C ASP A 199 -6.31 17.56 28.36
N GLY A 200 -6.81 18.43 27.48
CA GLY A 200 -6.03 19.35 26.65
C GLY A 200 -5.52 18.74 25.35
N ARG A 201 -5.75 17.44 25.08
CA ARG A 201 -5.39 16.83 23.80
C ARG A 201 -6.29 17.34 22.68
N THR A 202 -5.71 17.41 21.48
CA THR A 202 -6.48 17.58 20.25
C THR A 202 -6.45 16.27 19.47
N VAL A 203 -7.63 15.73 19.18
CA VAL A 203 -7.78 14.51 18.37
C VAL A 203 -8.27 14.91 16.99
N GLN A 204 -7.50 14.60 15.95
CA GLN A 204 -7.99 14.66 14.58
C GLN A 204 -8.61 13.31 14.22
N ALA A 205 -9.93 13.29 14.04
CA ALA A 205 -10.64 12.10 13.61
C ALA A 205 -11.01 12.20 12.13
N VAL A 206 -10.76 11.12 11.40
CA VAL A 206 -11.20 10.90 10.02
C VAL A 206 -12.03 9.63 10.01
N TYR A 207 -13.20 9.67 9.35
CA TYR A 207 -14.06 8.50 9.17
C TYR A 207 -14.11 8.17 7.67
N PRO A 208 -13.19 7.33 7.16
CA PRO A 208 -13.12 6.99 5.73
C PRO A 208 -14.39 6.29 5.23
N ASP A 209 -15.02 5.51 6.10
CA ASP A 209 -16.28 4.80 5.88
C ASP A 209 -17.03 4.64 7.22
N THR A 210 -18.11 3.86 7.26
CA THR A 210 -18.89 3.64 8.48
C THR A 210 -18.19 2.78 9.52
N ASP A 211 -17.23 1.96 9.09
CA ASP A 211 -16.67 0.86 9.86
C ASP A 211 -15.27 1.18 10.39
N THR A 212 -14.68 2.29 9.96
CA THR A 212 -13.32 2.70 10.32
C THR A 212 -13.25 4.14 10.83
N ALA A 213 -12.38 4.36 11.81
CA ALA A 213 -12.00 5.68 12.27
C ALA A 213 -10.47 5.75 12.35
N THR A 214 -9.89 6.80 11.78
CA THR A 214 -8.45 7.11 11.94
C THR A 214 -8.32 8.30 12.86
N LEU A 215 -7.66 8.10 13.99
CA LEU A 215 -7.41 9.15 14.99
C LEU A 215 -5.94 9.55 14.95
N THR A 216 -5.67 10.85 14.98
CA THR A 216 -4.32 11.38 15.15
C THR A 216 -4.27 12.27 16.38
N PHE A 217 -3.46 11.87 17.35
CA PHE A 217 -3.14 12.62 18.58
C PHE A 217 -1.77 12.16 19.09
N ASP A 218 -1.08 12.99 19.88
CA ASP A 218 0.25 12.70 20.41
C ASP A 218 1.27 12.26 19.32
N ASP A 219 1.20 12.86 18.13
CA ASP A 219 1.98 12.53 16.94
C ASP A 219 1.89 11.05 16.48
N ARG A 220 0.84 10.35 16.91
CA ARG A 220 0.56 8.96 16.54
C ARG A 220 -0.76 8.86 15.80
N THR A 221 -0.79 7.95 14.83
CA THR A 221 -2.00 7.58 14.10
C THR A 221 -2.51 6.24 14.60
N HIS A 222 -3.79 6.19 14.92
CA HIS A 222 -4.52 5.02 15.39
C HIS A 222 -5.59 4.66 14.36
N HIS A 223 -5.59 3.40 13.91
CA HIS A 223 -6.60 2.88 13.00
C HIS A 223 -7.55 1.97 13.76
N LEU A 224 -8.77 2.46 13.98
CA LEU A 224 -9.78 1.79 14.77
C LEU A 224 -10.86 1.20 13.86
N HIS A 225 -11.47 0.11 14.31
CA HIS A 225 -12.59 -0.55 13.65
C HIS A 225 -13.86 -0.43 14.49
N ILE A 226 -15.02 -0.41 13.84
CA ILE A 226 -16.31 -0.29 14.52
C ILE A 226 -16.56 -1.49 15.44
N ALA A 227 -17.11 -1.21 16.61
CA ALA A 227 -17.45 -2.17 17.63
C ALA A 227 -18.87 -1.92 18.15
N VAL A 228 -19.52 -2.99 18.60
CA VAL A 228 -20.91 -2.93 19.07
C VAL A 228 -21.06 -1.91 20.19
N SER A 229 -22.09 -1.06 20.09
CA SER A 229 -22.44 -0.01 21.04
C SER A 229 -23.96 0.04 21.25
N ALA A 230 -24.40 0.56 22.38
CA ALA A 230 -25.83 0.77 22.64
C ALA A 230 -26.38 2.03 21.94
N SER A 231 -25.53 3.04 21.73
CA SER A 231 -25.87 4.27 21.00
C SER A 231 -24.60 4.95 20.49
N GLY A 232 -24.71 5.73 19.42
CA GLY A 232 -23.54 6.36 18.78
C GLY A 232 -22.64 5.35 18.06
N ALA A 233 -21.54 5.82 17.51
CA ALA A 233 -20.56 4.97 16.82
C ALA A 233 -19.34 4.77 17.71
N ARG A 234 -19.00 3.51 17.98
CA ARG A 234 -17.87 3.15 18.83
C ARG A 234 -16.84 2.42 17.98
N TYR A 235 -15.60 2.85 18.07
CA TYR A 235 -14.46 2.30 17.34
C TYR A 235 -13.39 1.88 18.35
N VAL A 236 -12.66 0.81 18.07
CA VAL A 236 -11.59 0.30 18.93
C VAL A 236 -10.35 -0.13 18.13
N ASP A 237 -9.18 -0.03 18.74
CA ASP A 237 -7.97 -0.76 18.38
C ASP A 237 -7.45 -1.54 19.60
N ASP A 238 -6.22 -2.05 19.57
CA ASP A 238 -5.62 -2.80 20.68
C ASP A 238 -5.38 -1.96 21.95
N HIS A 239 -5.44 -0.63 21.87
CA HIS A 239 -5.02 0.30 22.91
C HIS A 239 -6.05 1.38 23.27
N TRP A 240 -7.00 1.65 22.38
CA TRP A 240 -7.89 2.80 22.47
C TRP A 240 -9.31 2.47 22.02
N GLN A 241 -10.26 3.03 22.76
CA GLN A 241 -11.65 3.15 22.40
C GLN A 241 -11.96 4.60 22.07
N TRP A 242 -12.66 4.81 20.97
CA TRP A 242 -13.22 6.07 20.56
C TRP A 242 -14.72 5.94 20.35
N TRP A 243 -15.50 6.73 21.08
CA TRP A 243 -16.95 6.63 21.04
C TRP A 243 -17.57 7.98 20.72
N SER A 244 -18.08 8.13 19.49
CA SER A 244 -18.74 9.34 19.03
C SER A 244 -20.25 9.28 19.23
N LYS A 245 -20.83 10.44 19.57
CA LYS A 245 -22.27 10.66 19.62
C LYS A 245 -22.61 11.77 18.64
N GLY A 246 -23.02 11.36 17.43
CA GLY A 246 -23.06 12.27 16.30
C GLY A 246 -21.66 12.77 15.96
N MET A 247 -21.58 14.00 15.44
CA MET A 247 -20.35 14.56 14.88
C MET A 247 -19.66 15.59 15.78
N HIS A 248 -20.28 16.00 16.89
CA HIS A 248 -19.77 17.08 17.75
C HIS A 248 -19.23 16.63 19.10
N GLN A 249 -19.53 15.39 19.51
CA GLN A 249 -19.17 14.85 20.82
C GLN A 249 -18.54 13.47 20.66
N ALA A 250 -17.49 13.21 21.43
CA ALA A 250 -16.83 11.93 21.48
C ALA A 250 -16.19 11.68 22.86
N TRP A 251 -15.80 10.43 23.10
CA TRP A 251 -15.03 10.01 24.26
C TRP A 251 -13.84 9.16 23.82
N LEU A 252 -12.66 9.49 24.33
CA LEU A 252 -11.42 8.74 24.11
C LEU A 252 -11.02 8.03 25.41
N ALA A 253 -10.90 6.70 25.37
CA ALA A 253 -10.52 5.90 26.55
C ALA A 253 -9.44 4.87 26.18
N PRO A 254 -8.46 4.61 27.04
CA PRO A 254 -7.54 3.49 26.82
C PRO A 254 -8.28 2.15 26.98
N LEU A 255 -7.88 1.14 26.20
CA LEU A 255 -8.28 -0.26 26.34
C LEU A 255 -7.13 -1.06 26.94
N GLN A 256 -7.42 -1.92 27.90
CA GLN A 256 -6.44 -2.89 28.40
C GLN A 256 -6.37 -4.12 27.48
N PRO A 257 -5.26 -4.88 27.49
CA PRO A 257 -5.16 -6.12 26.73
C PRO A 257 -6.31 -7.08 27.01
N GLY A 258 -7.04 -7.46 25.96
CA GLY A 258 -8.20 -8.36 26.05
C GLY A 258 -9.53 -7.69 26.39
N GLU A 259 -9.54 -6.37 26.66
CA GLU A 259 -10.79 -5.61 26.78
C GLU A 259 -11.35 -5.28 25.40
N THR A 260 -12.68 -5.42 25.27
CA THR A 260 -13.42 -4.98 24.08
C THR A 260 -14.28 -3.75 24.33
N ILE A 261 -14.37 -3.33 25.60
CA ILE A 261 -15.02 -2.10 26.08
C ILE A 261 -14.10 -1.53 27.17
N ALA A 262 -13.74 -0.25 27.06
CA ALA A 262 -12.82 0.37 28.02
C ALA A 262 -13.45 0.41 29.42
N SER A 263 -12.74 -0.13 30.40
CA SER A 263 -13.10 0.00 31.82
C SER A 263 -12.72 1.37 32.39
N ALA A 264 -11.74 2.05 31.79
CA ALA A 264 -11.37 3.41 32.12
C ALA A 264 -12.47 4.40 31.73
N SER A 265 -12.71 5.42 32.55
CA SER A 265 -13.75 6.44 32.32
C SER A 265 -13.58 7.23 31.02
N GLY A 266 -12.36 7.27 30.48
CA GLY A 266 -12.03 8.05 29.29
C GLY A 266 -12.05 9.56 29.54
N VAL A 267 -11.78 10.32 28.47
CA VAL A 267 -11.88 11.77 28.43
C VAL A 267 -12.92 12.18 27.41
N ALA A 268 -13.74 13.19 27.74
CA ALA A 268 -14.67 13.75 26.78
C ALA A 268 -13.91 14.61 25.78
N CYS A 269 -14.36 14.60 24.53
CA CYS A 269 -13.82 15.38 23.44
C CYS A 269 -14.97 16.00 22.67
N ALA A 270 -14.85 17.29 22.36
CA ALA A 270 -15.87 18.05 21.64
C ALA A 270 -15.25 18.81 20.47
N MET A 271 -16.00 18.95 19.39
CA MET A 271 -15.62 19.88 18.33
C MET A 271 -15.72 21.32 18.88
N PRO A 272 -14.69 22.17 18.71
CA PRO A 272 -14.71 23.56 19.16
C PRO A 272 -15.83 24.39 18.54
#